data_AF-A0A2I1HMF3-F1
#
_entry.id   AF-A0A2I1HMF3-F1
#
_cell.length_a   1.000
_cell.length_b   1.000
_cell.length_c   1.000
_cell.angle_alpha   90.00
_cell.angle_beta   90.00
_cell.angle_gamma   90.00
#
_symmetry.space_group_name_H-M   'P 1'
#
loop_
_entity.id
_entity.type
_entity.pdbx_description
1 polymer ?
#
loop_
_entity_poly.entity_id
_entity_poly.type
_entity_poly.pdbx_seq_one_letter_code
_entity_poly.pdbx_strand_id
1 'polypeptide(L)'
;MALPDILRNVGTALDRVENYIDGMDTTFNPKNTLNGIRISLTTVRGHMQRHAQDAINLQAYNNEVNERRRWYQIAQGRQTNNQRMAFKKQNRINILAQEKAVLQILARELNSRQIILNLQNNPPGNMATIQDVMTSMAPLLAQIPQYEGQEPPDTYHNKVMQAISYGHNLGVAGFINDAMKVTVLSGKMEGRFVPPNPFNNGAGNPVNTPALFQA
;
A
#
# COMPACT_ATOMS: atom_id res chain seq x y z
N MET A 1 25.68 29.85 -73.32
CA MET A 1 26.07 31.26 -73.12
C MET A 1 25.53 31.70 -71.77
N ALA A 2 26.36 32.28 -70.90
CA ALA A 2 25.91 32.68 -69.57
C ALA A 2 25.06 33.96 -69.63
N LEU A 3 24.22 34.22 -68.62
CA LEU A 3 23.41 35.44 -68.55
C LEU A 3 24.24 36.73 -68.75
N PRO A 4 25.44 36.88 -68.12
CA PRO A 4 26.28 38.06 -68.32
C PRO A 4 26.74 38.23 -69.77
N ASP A 5 27.05 37.13 -70.45
CA ASP A 5 27.48 37.16 -71.86
C ASP A 5 26.33 37.61 -72.78
N ILE A 6 25.10 37.11 -72.52
CA ILE A 6 23.92 37.51 -73.28
C ILE A 6 23.64 39.00 -73.08
N LEU A 7 23.71 39.49 -71.84
CA LEU A 7 23.48 40.90 -71.52
C LEU A 7 24.54 41.81 -72.13
N ARG A 8 25.82 41.38 -72.11
CA ARG A 8 26.91 42.11 -72.77
C ARG A 8 26.70 42.21 -74.28
N ASN A 9 26.31 41.11 -74.92
CA ASN A 9 26.01 41.08 -76.36
C ASN A 9 24.81 41.96 -76.72
N VAL A 10 23.78 42.00 -75.86
CA VAL A 10 22.65 42.92 -76.01
C VAL A 10 23.10 44.37 -75.90
N GLY A 11 23.95 44.71 -74.92
CA GLY A 11 24.51 46.05 -74.77
C GLY A 11 25.26 46.52 -76.02
N THR A 12 26.21 45.72 -76.49
CA THR A 12 26.96 46.04 -77.72
C THR A 12 26.06 46.13 -78.97
N ALA A 13 25.00 45.33 -79.03
CA ALA A 13 24.03 45.40 -80.12
C ALA A 13 23.16 46.67 -80.05
N LEU A 14 22.82 47.15 -78.85
CA LEU A 14 22.12 48.41 -78.64
C LEU A 14 22.99 49.61 -79.00
N ASP A 15 24.27 49.62 -78.62
CA ASP A 15 25.22 50.70 -78.99
C ASP A 15 25.31 50.88 -80.52
N ARG A 16 25.27 49.78 -81.28
CA ARG A 16 25.26 49.82 -82.76
C ARG A 16 23.96 50.40 -83.32
N VAL A 17 22.82 50.09 -82.69
CA VAL A 17 21.52 50.63 -83.10
C VAL A 17 21.45 52.14 -82.78
N GLU A 18 22.00 52.57 -81.65
CA GLU A 18 22.09 53.98 -81.26
C GLU A 18 22.91 54.79 -82.26
N ASN A 19 24.13 54.33 -82.60
CA ASN A 19 24.98 54.99 -83.60
C ASN A 19 24.33 55.12 -85.00
N TYR A 20 23.48 54.15 -85.39
CA TYR A 20 22.71 54.23 -86.62
C TYR A 20 21.60 55.29 -86.55
N ILE A 21 20.89 55.37 -85.42
CA ILE A 21 19.83 56.38 -85.20
C ILE A 21 20.42 57.79 -85.19
N ASP A 22 21.60 57.96 -84.60
CA ASP A 22 22.33 59.24 -84.56
C ASP A 22 22.97 59.62 -85.92
N GLY A 23 22.84 58.77 -86.94
CA GLY A 23 23.36 59.00 -88.28
C GLY A 23 24.87 58.83 -88.41
N MET A 24 25.55 58.29 -87.40
CA MET A 24 27.00 58.06 -87.41
C MET A 24 27.41 56.84 -88.25
N ASP A 25 26.52 55.84 -88.37
CA ASP A 25 26.70 54.69 -89.28
C ASP A 25 25.42 54.46 -90.08
N THR A 26 25.33 55.03 -91.28
CA THR A 26 24.17 54.90 -92.17
C THR A 26 24.21 53.66 -93.07
N THR A 27 25.31 52.89 -93.01
CA THR A 27 25.50 51.66 -93.81
C THR A 27 25.01 50.40 -93.10
N PHE A 28 24.78 50.50 -91.79
CA PHE A 28 24.27 49.43 -90.95
C PHE A 28 22.79 49.10 -91.23
N ASN A 29 22.46 47.81 -91.21
CA ASN A 29 21.07 47.34 -91.27
C ASN A 29 20.55 47.00 -89.86
N PRO A 30 19.70 47.84 -89.25
CA PRO A 30 19.24 47.64 -87.87
C PRO A 30 18.34 46.41 -87.68
N LYS A 31 17.67 45.94 -88.74
CA LYS A 31 16.64 44.90 -88.64
C LYS A 31 17.18 43.57 -88.10
N ASN A 32 18.37 43.17 -88.54
CA ASN A 32 18.99 41.92 -88.10
C ASN A 32 19.46 42.00 -86.65
N THR A 33 20.04 43.13 -86.25
CA THR A 33 20.50 43.40 -84.89
C THR A 33 19.33 43.43 -83.90
N LEU A 34 18.23 44.10 -84.25
CA LEU A 34 17.01 44.13 -83.44
C LEU A 34 16.39 42.73 -83.27
N ASN A 35 16.39 41.89 -84.31
CA ASN A 35 15.96 40.50 -84.18
C ASN A 35 16.87 39.70 -83.23
N GLY A 36 18.18 39.89 -83.30
CA GLY A 36 19.14 39.26 -82.38
C GLY A 36 18.94 39.68 -80.92
N ILE A 37 18.67 40.96 -80.68
CA ILE A 37 18.31 41.49 -79.36
C ILE A 37 17.03 40.82 -78.85
N ARG A 38 15.99 40.70 -79.68
CA ARG A 38 14.72 40.05 -79.30
C ARG A 38 14.92 38.59 -78.88
N ILE A 39 15.75 37.83 -79.60
CA ILE A 39 16.09 36.43 -79.25
C ILE A 39 16.85 36.38 -77.92
N SER A 40 17.82 37.27 -77.75
CA SER A 40 18.63 37.35 -76.53
C SER A 40 17.78 37.69 -75.30
N LEU A 41 16.87 38.66 -75.40
CA LEU A 41 15.93 39.03 -74.33
C LEU A 41 14.97 37.88 -73.98
N THR A 42 14.52 37.13 -74.99
CA THR A 42 13.72 35.91 -74.76
C THR A 42 14.50 34.86 -73.96
N THR A 43 15.78 34.71 -74.28
CA THR A 43 16.69 33.78 -73.60
C THR A 43 16.93 34.23 -72.15
N VAL A 44 17.20 35.52 -71.93
CA VAL A 44 17.33 36.13 -70.59
C VAL A 44 16.09 35.89 -69.74
N ARG A 45 14.89 36.11 -70.31
CA ARG A 45 13.62 35.81 -69.63
C ARG A 45 13.53 34.35 -69.17
N GLY A 46 13.88 33.40 -70.04
CA GLY A 46 13.88 31.97 -69.70
C GLY A 46 14.91 31.60 -68.62
N HIS A 47 16.06 32.27 -68.57
CA HIS A 47 17.02 32.10 -67.48
C HIS A 47 16.47 32.65 -66.15
N MET A 48 15.90 33.85 -66.15
CA MET A 48 15.35 34.46 -64.94
C MET A 48 14.17 33.66 -64.38
N GLN A 49 13.30 33.14 -65.26
CA GLN A 49 12.17 32.29 -64.85
C GLN A 49 12.64 30.99 -64.17
N ARG A 50 13.66 30.32 -64.73
CA ARG A 50 14.24 29.12 -64.10
C ARG A 50 14.86 29.44 -62.75
N HIS A 51 15.66 30.50 -62.67
CA HIS A 51 16.28 30.91 -61.40
C HIS A 51 15.26 31.28 -60.32
N ALA A 52 14.17 31.96 -60.70
CA ALA A 52 13.07 32.25 -59.78
C ALA A 52 12.39 30.96 -59.29
N GLN A 53 12.16 30.00 -60.19
CA GLN A 53 11.56 28.71 -59.83
C GLN A 53 12.49 27.89 -58.91
N ASP A 54 13.79 27.87 -59.18
CA ASP A 54 14.77 27.17 -58.36
C ASP A 54 14.83 27.76 -56.95
N ALA A 55 14.76 29.08 -56.82
CA ALA A 55 14.70 29.76 -55.52
C ALA A 55 13.43 29.38 -54.73
N ILE A 56 12.28 29.33 -55.39
CA ILE A 56 11.01 28.89 -54.78
C ILE A 56 11.11 27.43 -54.32
N ASN A 57 11.61 26.55 -55.18
CA ASN A 57 11.77 25.13 -54.88
C ASN A 57 12.72 24.92 -53.68
N LEU A 58 13.83 25.66 -53.64
CA LEU A 58 14.79 25.59 -52.54
C LEU A 58 14.18 26.08 -51.22
N GLN A 59 13.38 27.15 -51.27
CA GLN A 59 12.69 27.64 -50.08
C GLN A 59 11.66 26.63 -49.55
N ALA A 60 10.89 26.00 -50.44
CA ALA A 60 9.94 24.96 -50.07
C ALA A 60 10.66 23.77 -49.41
N TYR A 61 11.76 23.29 -50.00
CA TYR A 61 12.58 22.22 -49.44
C TYR A 61 13.10 22.58 -48.05
N ASN A 62 13.65 23.78 -47.87
CA ASN A 62 14.15 24.23 -46.57
C ASN A 62 13.05 24.28 -45.51
N ASN A 63 11.84 24.71 -45.88
CA ASN A 63 10.69 24.73 -44.97
C ASN A 63 10.31 23.32 -44.53
N GLU A 64 10.24 22.35 -45.46
CA GLU A 64 9.95 20.95 -45.12
C GLU A 64 10.99 20.33 -44.20
N VAL A 65 12.28 20.59 -44.46
CA VAL A 65 13.38 20.12 -43.61
C VAL A 65 13.30 20.74 -42.21
N ASN A 66 13.00 22.03 -42.11
CA ASN A 66 12.86 22.72 -40.83
C ASN A 66 11.67 22.20 -40.02
N GLU A 67 10.52 22.00 -40.65
CA GLU A 67 9.36 21.41 -39.99
C GLU A 67 9.66 19.97 -39.52
N ARG A 68 10.32 19.16 -40.36
CA ARG A 68 10.73 17.82 -39.98
C ARG A 68 11.67 17.82 -38.78
N ARG A 69 12.67 18.72 -38.76
CA ARG A 69 13.58 18.89 -37.62
C ARG A 69 12.82 19.27 -36.35
N ARG A 70 11.87 20.20 -36.45
CA ARG A 70 11.03 20.63 -35.33
C ARG A 70 10.18 19.47 -34.78
N TRP A 71 9.57 18.68 -35.66
CA TRP A 71 8.81 17.48 -35.26
C TRP A 71 9.67 16.47 -34.49
N TYR A 72 10.88 16.19 -34.96
CA TYR A 72 11.80 15.30 -34.25
C TYR A 72 12.16 15.83 -32.85
N GLN A 73 12.43 17.12 -32.72
CA GLN A 73 12.72 17.74 -31.42
C GLN A 73 11.53 17.63 -30.46
N ILE A 74 10.31 17.90 -30.93
CA ILE A 74 9.09 17.77 -30.12
C ILE A 74 8.86 16.32 -29.71
N ALA A 75 9.01 15.36 -30.63
CA ALA A 75 8.84 13.95 -30.35
C ALA A 75 9.83 13.44 -29.28
N GLN A 76 11.11 13.79 -29.42
CA GLN A 76 12.15 13.48 -28.43
C GLN A 76 11.85 14.14 -27.07
N GLY A 77 11.42 15.40 -27.07
CA GLY A 77 11.04 16.12 -25.85
C GLY A 77 9.87 15.47 -25.13
N ARG A 78 8.86 14.97 -25.86
CA ARG A 78 7.73 14.22 -25.28
C ARG A 78 8.18 12.90 -24.67
N GLN A 79 9.01 12.14 -25.38
CA GLN A 79 9.51 10.85 -24.88
C GLN A 79 10.34 11.02 -23.61
N THR A 80 11.29 11.97 -23.60
CA THR A 80 12.15 12.22 -22.44
C THR A 80 11.35 12.75 -21.25
N ASN A 81 10.40 13.66 -21.47
CA ASN A 81 9.51 14.14 -20.41
C ASN A 81 8.65 13.02 -19.84
N ASN A 82 8.09 12.15 -20.68
CA ASN A 82 7.31 11.00 -20.23
C ASN A 82 8.15 10.05 -19.37
N GLN A 83 9.38 9.75 -19.80
CA GLN A 83 10.31 8.93 -19.02
C GLN A 83 10.67 9.58 -17.68
N ARG A 84 10.99 10.88 -17.68
CA ARG A 84 11.32 11.64 -16.46
C ARG A 84 10.14 11.68 -15.48
N MET A 85 8.92 11.85 -15.99
CA MET A 85 7.70 11.82 -15.19
C MET A 85 7.42 10.43 -14.63
N ALA A 86 7.60 9.37 -15.42
CA ALA A 86 7.46 7.99 -14.95
C ALA A 86 8.45 7.68 -13.83
N PHE A 87 9.71 8.07 -13.99
CA PHE A 87 10.74 7.88 -12.96
C PHE A 87 10.41 8.64 -11.66
N LYS A 88 9.96 9.89 -11.75
CA LYS A 88 9.50 10.67 -10.58
C LYS A 88 8.32 10.00 -9.88
N LYS A 89 7.33 9.52 -10.64
CA LYS A 89 6.18 8.79 -10.09
C LYS A 89 6.63 7.50 -9.38
N GLN A 90 7.53 6.74 -10.00
CA GLN A 90 8.05 5.51 -9.42
C GLN A 90 8.80 5.78 -8.10
N ASN A 91 9.65 6.81 -8.06
CA ASN A 91 10.33 7.18 -6.83
C ASN A 91 9.34 7.59 -5.73
N ARG A 92 8.29 8.33 -6.07
CA ARG A 92 7.25 8.70 -5.09
C ARG A 92 6.51 7.47 -4.56
N ILE A 93 6.19 6.50 -5.43
CA ILE A 93 5.59 5.23 -5.03
C ILE A 93 6.51 4.46 -4.07
N ASN A 94 7.81 4.37 -4.38
CA ASN A 94 8.78 3.68 -3.55
C ASN A 94 8.86 4.30 -2.14
N ILE A 95 8.91 5.63 -2.05
CA ILE A 95 8.92 6.35 -0.77
C ILE A 95 7.63 6.08 0.02
N LEU A 96 6.46 6.21 -0.62
CA LEU A 96 5.18 5.96 0.05
C LEU A 96 5.02 4.51 0.53
N ALA A 97 5.56 3.54 -0.22
CA ALA A 97 5.57 2.15 0.18
C ALA A 97 6.44 1.92 1.43
N GLN A 98 7.61 2.56 1.50
CA GLN A 98 8.48 2.53 2.68
C GLN A 98 7.82 3.19 3.89
N GLU A 99 7.27 4.39 3.73
CA GLU A 99 6.54 5.11 4.79
C GLU A 99 5.35 4.28 5.31
N LYS A 100 4.57 3.68 4.42
CA LYS A 100 3.45 2.80 4.78
C LYS A 100 3.91 1.59 5.59
N ALA A 101 5.03 0.97 5.23
CA ALA A 101 5.58 -0.16 5.97
C ALA A 101 5.99 0.25 7.40
N VAL A 102 6.65 1.41 7.55
CA VAL A 102 7.02 1.95 8.86
C VAL A 102 5.79 2.24 9.72
N LEU A 103 4.76 2.87 9.15
CA LEU A 103 3.51 3.16 9.88
C LEU A 103 2.78 1.88 10.33
N GLN A 104 2.80 0.82 9.53
CA GLN A 104 2.22 -0.47 9.92
C GLN A 104 2.97 -1.11 11.09
N ILE A 105 4.30 -1.02 11.11
CA ILE A 105 5.12 -1.51 12.23
C ILE A 105 4.78 -0.72 13.49
N LEU A 106 4.73 0.61 13.39
CA LEU A 106 4.39 1.47 14.53
C LEU A 106 2.99 1.16 15.08
N ALA A 107 2.01 0.95 14.20
CA ALA A 107 0.65 0.60 14.61
C ALA A 107 0.60 -0.76 15.35
N ARG A 108 1.37 -1.75 14.89
CA ARG A 108 1.49 -3.05 15.58
C ARG A 108 2.12 -2.89 16.96
N GLU A 109 3.19 -2.11 17.06
CA GLU A 109 3.88 -1.85 18.34
C GLU A 109 2.94 -1.16 19.34
N LEU A 110 2.19 -0.14 18.91
CA LEU A 110 1.20 0.52 19.76
C LEU A 110 0.11 -0.45 20.24
N ASN A 111 -0.39 -1.31 19.37
CA ASN A 111 -1.37 -2.33 19.73
C ASN A 111 -0.79 -3.32 20.76
N SER A 112 0.43 -3.82 20.53
CA SER A 112 1.11 -4.71 21.47
C SER A 112 1.32 -4.06 22.84
N ARG A 113 1.75 -2.79 22.89
CA ARG A 113 1.87 -2.03 24.15
C ARG A 113 0.53 -1.90 24.86
N GLN A 114 -0.55 -1.63 24.13
CA GLN A 114 -1.89 -1.53 24.70
C GLN A 114 -2.35 -2.87 25.30
N ILE A 115 -2.11 -3.99 24.61
CA ILE A 115 -2.43 -5.33 25.11
C ILE A 115 -1.66 -5.61 26.40
N ILE A 116 -0.36 -5.30 26.44
CA ILE A 116 0.47 -5.48 27.64
C ILE A 116 -0.09 -4.66 28.81
N LEU A 117 -0.40 -3.37 28.59
CA LEU A 117 -1.00 -2.52 29.62
C LEU A 117 -2.33 -3.07 30.13
N ASN A 118 -3.18 -3.59 29.22
CA ASN A 118 -4.46 -4.18 29.60
C ASN A 118 -4.30 -5.42 30.47
N LEU A 119 -3.33 -6.29 30.13
CA LEU A 119 -3.00 -7.49 30.91
C LEU A 119 -2.34 -7.15 32.25
N GLN A 120 -1.60 -6.05 32.35
CA GLN A 120 -1.02 -5.59 33.62
C GLN A 120 -2.09 -5.01 34.55
N ASN A 121 -3.03 -4.23 34.01
CA ASN A 121 -4.11 -3.63 34.79
C ASN A 121 -5.20 -4.64 35.17
N ASN A 122 -5.41 -5.65 34.32
CA ASN A 122 -6.35 -6.75 34.54
C ASN A 122 -5.62 -8.08 34.34
N PRO A 123 -4.74 -8.47 35.28
CA PRO A 123 -4.09 -9.76 35.19
C PRO A 123 -5.16 -10.85 35.06
N PRO A 124 -4.97 -11.84 34.18
CA PRO A 124 -5.80 -13.04 34.20
C PRO A 124 -5.82 -13.54 35.65
N GLY A 125 -6.97 -13.46 36.31
CA GLY A 125 -7.09 -13.81 37.72
C GLY A 125 -6.53 -15.21 37.94
N ASN A 126 -5.96 -15.47 39.12
CA ASN A 126 -5.41 -16.77 39.50
C ASN A 126 -6.43 -17.87 39.19
N MET A 127 -6.23 -18.58 38.07
CA MET A 127 -7.02 -19.75 37.73
C MET A 127 -6.49 -20.94 38.53
N ALA A 128 -6.48 -20.82 39.87
CA ALA A 128 -6.29 -21.97 40.71
C ALA A 128 -7.37 -22.98 40.31
N THR A 129 -6.95 -24.15 39.84
CA THR A 129 -7.90 -25.19 39.49
C THR A 129 -8.47 -25.76 40.79
N ILE A 130 -9.62 -26.45 40.71
CA ILE A 130 -10.17 -27.19 41.87
C ILE A 130 -9.10 -28.11 42.47
N GLN A 131 -8.21 -28.67 41.63
CA GLN A 131 -7.12 -29.53 42.06
C GLN A 131 -6.06 -28.80 42.90
N ASP A 132 -5.72 -27.55 42.55
CA ASP A 132 -4.75 -26.75 43.30
C ASP A 132 -5.30 -26.41 44.70
N VAL A 133 -6.60 -26.07 44.77
CA VAL A 133 -7.29 -25.84 46.03
C VAL A 133 -7.34 -27.10 46.89
N MET A 134 -7.75 -28.24 46.32
CA MET A 134 -7.78 -29.52 47.04
C MET A 134 -6.39 -29.94 47.55
N THR A 135 -5.33 -29.70 46.77
CA THR A 135 -3.94 -30.02 47.17
C THR A 135 -3.51 -29.15 48.35
N SER A 136 -3.86 -27.86 48.36
CA SER A 136 -3.55 -26.96 49.46
C SER A 136 -4.35 -27.26 50.75
N MET A 137 -5.56 -27.81 50.63
CA MET A 137 -6.42 -28.13 51.77
C MET A 137 -6.23 -29.54 52.34
N ALA A 138 -5.68 -30.48 51.56
CA ALA A 138 -5.49 -31.86 51.97
C ALA A 138 -4.82 -32.00 53.36
N PRO A 139 -3.78 -31.20 53.71
CA PRO A 139 -3.18 -31.27 55.05
C PRO A 139 -4.12 -30.83 56.19
N LEU A 140 -4.99 -29.85 55.95
CA LEU A 140 -5.98 -29.38 56.93
C LEU A 140 -7.08 -30.42 57.14
N LEU A 141 -7.54 -31.02 56.03
CA LEU A 141 -8.52 -32.10 56.11
C LEU A 141 -7.90 -33.33 56.78
N ALA A 142 -6.63 -33.67 56.54
CA ALA A 142 -5.97 -34.83 57.16
C ALA A 142 -5.88 -34.73 58.70
N GLN A 143 -5.85 -33.52 59.26
CA GLN A 143 -5.85 -33.31 60.72
C GLN A 143 -7.21 -33.62 61.37
N ILE A 144 -8.29 -33.67 60.59
CA ILE A 144 -9.61 -34.05 61.08
C ILE A 144 -9.74 -35.57 60.96
N PRO A 145 -9.79 -36.32 62.08
CA PRO A 145 -9.96 -37.78 62.04
C PRO A 145 -11.29 -38.13 61.38
N GLN A 146 -11.40 -39.33 60.83
CA GLN A 146 -12.65 -39.86 60.27
C GLN A 146 -13.75 -39.90 61.36
N TYR A 147 -15.01 -39.73 60.96
CA TYR A 147 -16.14 -39.72 61.87
C TYR A 147 -16.67 -41.13 62.14
N GLU A 148 -16.49 -41.60 63.37
CA GLU A 148 -17.01 -42.86 63.91
C GLU A 148 -17.98 -42.64 65.09
N GLY A 149 -18.43 -41.40 65.32
CA GLY A 149 -19.29 -41.03 66.44
C GLY A 149 -18.54 -40.62 67.71
N GLN A 150 -17.27 -40.22 67.55
CA GLN A 150 -16.38 -39.77 68.62
C GLN A 150 -16.79 -38.44 69.27
N GLU A 151 -17.64 -37.65 68.60
CA GLU A 151 -18.14 -36.37 69.11
C GLU A 151 -19.53 -36.06 68.52
N PRO A 152 -20.27 -35.06 69.02
CA PRO A 152 -21.58 -34.71 68.48
C PRO A 152 -21.52 -34.35 66.99
N PRO A 153 -22.49 -34.79 66.15
CA PRO A 153 -22.48 -34.56 64.70
C PRO A 153 -22.28 -33.10 64.30
N ASP A 154 -22.95 -32.17 64.98
CA ASP A 154 -22.86 -30.73 64.68
C ASP A 154 -21.47 -30.16 64.96
N THR A 155 -20.81 -30.67 66.01
CA THR A 155 -19.45 -30.24 66.37
C THR A 155 -18.45 -30.72 65.31
N TYR A 156 -18.59 -31.97 64.86
CA TYR A 156 -17.74 -32.52 63.81
C TYR A 156 -17.96 -31.81 62.47
N HIS A 157 -19.23 -31.61 62.08
CA HIS A 157 -19.60 -30.91 60.86
C HIS A 157 -18.98 -29.51 60.81
N ASN A 158 -19.07 -28.74 61.90
CA ASN A 158 -18.51 -27.40 61.95
C ASN A 158 -16.98 -27.38 61.79
N LYS A 159 -16.25 -28.38 62.30
CA LYS A 159 -14.79 -28.49 62.11
C LYS A 159 -14.43 -28.74 60.65
N VAL A 160 -15.13 -29.64 59.97
CA VAL A 160 -14.91 -29.91 58.53
C VAL A 160 -15.25 -28.67 57.71
N MET A 161 -16.36 -28.00 58.00
CA MET A 161 -16.74 -26.76 57.32
C MET A 161 -15.76 -25.62 57.57
N GLN A 162 -15.17 -25.52 58.76
CA GLN A 162 -14.11 -24.55 59.06
C GLN A 162 -12.86 -24.82 58.22
N ALA A 163 -12.43 -26.08 58.08
CA ALA A 163 -11.34 -26.47 57.19
C ALA A 163 -11.64 -26.16 55.72
N ILE A 164 -12.90 -26.35 55.29
CA ILE A 164 -13.35 -26.02 53.92
C ILE A 164 -13.36 -24.51 53.67
N SER A 165 -13.75 -23.72 54.67
CA SER A 165 -13.78 -22.26 54.60
C SER A 165 -12.39 -21.64 54.38
N TYR A 166 -11.31 -22.26 54.86
CA TYR A 166 -9.95 -21.81 54.54
C TYR A 166 -9.64 -21.89 53.03
N GLY A 167 -10.19 -22.88 52.32
CA GLY A 167 -10.10 -22.98 50.85
C GLY A 167 -10.95 -21.97 50.10
N HIS A 168 -12.01 -21.43 50.73
CA HIS A 168 -12.90 -20.41 50.14
C HIS A 168 -12.14 -19.12 49.78
N ASN A 169 -11.11 -18.77 50.56
CA ASN A 169 -10.27 -17.60 50.32
C ASN A 169 -9.40 -17.71 49.04
N LEU A 170 -9.36 -18.87 48.38
CA LEU A 170 -8.63 -19.10 47.14
C LEU A 170 -9.46 -18.78 45.87
N GLY A 171 -10.72 -18.35 46.01
CA GLY A 171 -11.48 -17.68 44.94
C GLY A 171 -11.94 -18.55 43.76
N VAL A 172 -11.93 -19.89 43.88
CA VAL A 172 -12.32 -20.80 42.80
C VAL A 172 -13.84 -21.00 42.76
N ALA A 173 -14.50 -20.46 41.73
CA ALA A 173 -15.96 -20.53 41.55
C ALA A 173 -16.56 -21.95 41.63
N GLY A 174 -15.79 -22.99 41.26
CA GLY A 174 -16.20 -24.39 41.36
C GLY A 174 -16.02 -25.04 42.74
N PHE A 175 -15.04 -24.60 43.54
CA PHE A 175 -14.83 -25.11 44.91
C PHE A 175 -15.88 -24.60 45.89
N ILE A 176 -16.47 -23.43 45.59
CA ILE A 176 -17.55 -22.82 46.35
C ILE A 176 -18.87 -23.60 46.18
N ASN A 177 -18.97 -24.53 45.21
CA ASN A 177 -20.18 -25.28 44.97
C ASN A 177 -20.50 -26.24 46.14
N ASP A 178 -21.79 -26.39 46.41
CA ASP A 178 -22.25 -27.17 47.55
C ASP A 178 -22.03 -28.69 47.39
N ALA A 179 -21.96 -29.16 46.14
CA ALA A 179 -21.67 -30.56 45.81
C ALA A 179 -20.26 -31.00 46.23
N MET A 180 -19.23 -30.16 46.05
CA MET A 180 -17.87 -30.46 46.47
C MET A 180 -17.76 -30.49 48.00
N LYS A 181 -18.43 -29.57 48.69
CA LYS A 181 -18.50 -29.58 50.16
C LYS A 181 -19.13 -30.87 50.69
N VAL A 182 -20.22 -31.32 50.07
CA VAL A 182 -20.86 -32.60 50.39
C VAL A 182 -19.92 -33.78 50.11
N THR A 183 -19.16 -33.74 49.01
CA THR A 183 -18.18 -34.79 48.67
C THR A 183 -17.06 -34.89 49.71
N VAL A 184 -16.57 -33.75 50.21
CA VAL A 184 -15.57 -33.73 51.30
C VAL A 184 -16.18 -34.24 52.61
N LEU A 185 -17.42 -33.82 52.94
CA LEU A 185 -18.13 -34.29 54.13
C LEU A 185 -18.40 -35.80 54.10
N SER A 186 -18.84 -36.36 52.96
CA SER A 186 -19.09 -37.79 52.83
C SER A 186 -17.81 -38.62 52.92
N GLY A 187 -16.70 -38.15 52.33
CA GLY A 187 -15.38 -38.78 52.45
C GLY A 187 -14.75 -38.72 53.85
N LYS A 188 -15.39 -38.00 54.78
CA LYS A 188 -15.02 -37.89 56.19
C LYS A 188 -15.83 -38.79 57.13
N MET A 189 -16.77 -39.55 56.58
CA MET A 189 -17.58 -40.50 57.34
C MET A 189 -16.99 -41.90 57.28
N GLU A 190 -16.97 -42.62 58.40
CA GLU A 190 -16.46 -43.99 58.48
C GLU A 190 -17.42 -44.91 59.27
N GLY A 191 -17.21 -46.22 59.12
CA GLY A 191 -18.00 -47.26 59.79
C GLY A 191 -19.50 -47.18 59.46
N ARG A 192 -20.34 -47.12 60.49
CA ARG A 192 -21.80 -47.08 60.35
C ARG A 192 -22.35 -45.73 59.86
N PHE A 193 -21.51 -44.70 59.78
CA PHE A 193 -21.89 -43.36 59.37
C PHE A 193 -21.59 -43.08 57.90
N VAL A 194 -20.96 -44.04 57.19
CA VAL A 194 -20.73 -43.95 55.75
C VAL A 194 -22.08 -43.77 55.04
N PRO A 195 -22.27 -42.69 54.28
CA PRO A 195 -23.53 -42.43 53.62
C PRO A 195 -23.83 -43.46 52.53
N PRO A 196 -25.11 -43.82 52.32
CA PRO A 196 -25.51 -44.70 51.23
C PRO A 196 -25.22 -44.07 49.86
N ASN A 197 -25.14 -44.90 48.82
CA ASN A 197 -25.05 -44.45 47.44
C ASN A 197 -26.32 -44.89 46.67
N PRO A 198 -27.22 -43.98 46.27
CA PRO A 198 -27.14 -42.51 46.35
C PRO A 198 -27.31 -41.95 47.77
N PHE A 199 -26.67 -40.82 48.04
CA PHE A 199 -26.70 -40.18 49.36
C PHE A 199 -27.98 -39.36 49.55
N ASN A 200 -28.93 -39.96 50.27
CA ASN A 200 -30.20 -39.35 50.64
C ASN A 200 -30.30 -39.15 52.16
N ASN A 201 -30.98 -38.10 52.60
CA ASN A 201 -31.26 -37.86 54.02
C ASN A 201 -32.40 -38.76 54.53
N GLY A 202 -32.73 -38.65 55.82
CA GLY A 202 -33.78 -39.45 56.47
C GLY A 202 -35.19 -39.26 55.86
N ALA A 203 -35.40 -38.19 55.11
CA ALA A 203 -36.64 -37.90 54.37
C ALA A 203 -36.62 -38.39 52.91
N GLY A 204 -35.56 -39.07 52.47
CA GLY A 204 -35.40 -39.59 51.10
C GLY A 204 -34.97 -38.53 50.07
N ASN A 205 -34.57 -37.32 50.51
CA ASN A 205 -34.10 -36.27 49.61
C ASN A 205 -32.59 -36.37 49.35
N PRO A 206 -32.11 -36.11 48.12
CA PRO A 206 -30.68 -36.07 47.84
C PRO A 206 -29.95 -35.01 48.67
N VAL A 207 -28.86 -35.40 49.33
CA VAL A 207 -28.00 -34.47 50.08
C VAL A 207 -27.05 -33.81 49.09
N ASN A 208 -27.42 -32.64 48.59
CA ASN A 208 -26.63 -31.86 47.62
C ASN A 208 -26.08 -30.55 48.20
N THR A 209 -26.39 -30.25 49.46
CA THR A 209 -25.86 -29.09 50.19
C THR A 209 -25.40 -29.46 51.61
N PRO A 210 -24.42 -28.74 52.18
CA PRO A 210 -23.99 -28.98 53.56
C PRO A 210 -25.12 -28.89 54.60
N ALA A 211 -26.12 -28.03 54.37
CA ALA A 211 -27.27 -27.88 55.27
C ALA A 211 -28.12 -29.16 55.34
N LEU A 212 -28.26 -29.86 54.21
CA LEU A 212 -28.99 -31.13 54.15
C LEU A 212 -28.20 -32.31 54.72
N PHE A 213 -26.92 -32.12 55.05
CA PHE A 213 -26.09 -33.12 55.71
C PHE A 213 -26.44 -33.26 57.20
N GLN A 214 -27.00 -32.22 57.81
CA GLN A 214 -27.39 -32.19 59.23
C GLN A 214 -28.85 -32.62 59.47
N ALA A 215 -29.63 -32.78 58.38
CA ALA A 215 -31.07 -33.06 58.40
C ALA A 215 -31.39 -34.55 58.28
#